data_AF-A0A6P6FR84-F1
#
_entry.id   AF-A0A6P6FR84-F1
#
_cell.length_a   1.000
_cell.length_b   1.000
_cell.length_c   1.000
_cell.angle_alpha   90.00
_cell.angle_beta   90.00
_cell.angle_gamma   90.00
#
_symmetry.space_group_name_H-M   'P 1'
#
loop_
_entity.id
_entity.type
_entity.pdbx_description
1 polymer ?
#
loop_
_entity_poly.entity_id
_entity_poly.type
_entity_poly.pdbx_seq_one_letter_code
_entity_poly.pdbx_strand_id
1 'polypeptide(L)'
;YGPKSSEGYGCVGSITTIVATAVFLVWAYVPESWLHSIGISYYPSRYWALAVPTYTIMAIVLALGFYIGLNFMSTPPPTSLNTMFDEFSREPLAFMLSPGGEDQPIEPISDIGIHKINHFMFNDEMKKKKKAKK
;
A
#
# COMPACT_ATOMS: atom_id res chain seq x y z
N TYR A 1 23.61 24.91 -13.39
CA TYR A 1 22.77 23.94 -12.67
C TYR A 1 23.37 23.74 -11.29
N GLY A 2 22.73 24.32 -10.27
CA GLY A 2 23.29 24.44 -8.92
C GLY A 2 23.34 23.11 -8.14
N PRO A 3 24.16 23.04 -7.08
CA PRO A 3 24.37 21.82 -6.30
C PRO A 3 23.07 21.30 -5.68
N LYS A 4 22.95 19.97 -5.59
CA LYS A 4 21.81 19.25 -5.01
C LYS A 4 21.69 19.55 -3.51
N SER A 5 20.96 20.59 -3.16
CA SER A 5 20.79 21.03 -1.77
C SER A 5 20.01 20.07 -0.88
N SER A 6 19.39 19.01 -1.44
CA SER A 6 18.43 18.15 -0.74
C SER A 6 19.03 17.27 0.37
N GLU A 7 20.29 16.86 0.27
CA GLU A 7 20.91 15.96 1.26
C GLU A 7 21.20 16.67 2.59
N GLY A 8 21.59 17.95 2.54
CA GLY A 8 21.85 18.76 3.73
C GLY A 8 20.60 19.01 4.57
N TYR A 9 19.45 19.28 3.93
CA TYR A 9 18.20 19.55 4.63
C TYR A 9 17.66 18.32 5.38
N GLY A 10 17.82 17.11 4.84
CA GLY A 10 17.41 15.88 5.51
C GLY A 10 18.22 15.60 6.78
N CYS A 11 19.54 15.82 6.73
CA CYS A 11 20.43 15.66 7.88
C CYS A 11 20.11 16.67 8.99
N VAL A 12 19.99 17.96 8.63
CA VAL A 12 19.62 19.01 9.57
C VAL A 12 18.25 18.75 10.19
N GLY A 13 17.25 18.42 9.37
CA GLY A 13 15.92 18.07 9.85
C GLY A 13 15.92 16.90 10.84
N SER A 14 16.66 15.83 10.53
CA SER A 14 16.76 14.67 11.41
C SER A 14 17.35 15.02 12.78
N ILE A 15 18.45 15.80 12.80
CA ILE A 15 19.08 16.26 14.05
C ILE A 15 18.11 17.17 14.82
N THR A 16 17.47 18.13 14.14
CA THR A 16 16.50 19.04 14.75
C THR A 16 15.33 18.27 15.36
N THR A 17 14.81 17.25 14.68
CA THR A 17 13.73 16.40 15.22
C THR A 17 14.19 15.67 16.48
N ILE A 18 15.36 15.03 16.47
CA ILE A 18 15.87 14.31 17.65
C ILE A 18 16.06 15.27 18.83
N VAL A 19 16.67 16.43 18.60
CA VAL A 19 16.89 17.45 19.64
C VAL A 19 15.57 17.99 20.16
N ALA A 20 14.63 18.33 19.28
CA ALA A 20 13.31 18.82 19.66
C ALA A 20 12.53 17.77 20.47
N THR A 21 12.58 16.50 20.07
CA THR A 21 11.96 15.40 20.81
C THR A 21 12.61 15.21 22.18
N ALA A 22 13.94 15.29 22.27
CA ALA A 22 14.63 15.19 23.56
C ALA A 22 14.23 16.34 24.51
N VAL A 23 14.21 17.58 24.01
CA VAL A 23 13.77 18.76 24.79
C VAL A 23 12.30 18.62 25.20
N PHE A 24 11.43 18.13 24.30
CA PHE A 24 10.03 17.87 24.61
C PHE A 24 9.86 16.82 25.71
N LEU A 25 10.62 15.73 25.66
CA LEU A 25 10.59 14.69 26.70
C LEU A 25 11.12 15.23 28.03
N VAL A 26 12.24 15.96 28.02
CA VAL A 26 12.77 16.59 29.23
C VAL A 26 11.72 17.52 29.84
N TRP A 27 11.08 18.37 29.04
CA TRP A 27 9.99 19.23 29.51
C TRP A 27 8.78 18.44 30.05
N ALA A 28 8.41 17.33 29.40
CA ALA A 28 7.30 16.49 29.82
C ALA A 28 7.55 15.73 31.15
N TYR A 29 8.79 15.31 31.40
CA TYR A 29 9.15 14.48 32.55
C TYR A 29 9.75 15.26 33.74
N VAL A 30 10.33 16.44 33.53
CA VAL A 30 10.93 17.23 34.62
C VAL A 30 9.86 17.76 35.58
N PRO A 31 10.05 17.64 36.91
CA PRO A 31 9.10 18.14 37.88
C PRO A 31 9.03 19.67 37.90
N GLU A 32 7.83 20.17 38.20
CA GLU A 32 7.44 21.58 38.18
C GLU A 32 8.34 22.50 39.03
N SER A 33 8.88 21.96 40.13
CA SER A 33 9.80 22.66 41.03
C SER A 33 11.11 23.08 40.34
N TRP A 34 11.61 22.28 39.40
CA TRP A 34 12.83 22.59 38.66
C TRP A 34 12.58 23.65 37.58
N LEU A 35 11.44 23.59 36.88
CA LEU A 35 11.05 24.62 35.91
C LEU A 35 10.85 25.98 36.57
N HIS A 36 10.22 25.98 37.75
CA HIS A 36 10.01 27.21 38.51
C HIS A 36 11.33 27.82 39.00
N SER A 37 12.31 26.98 39.35
CA SER A 37 13.66 27.44 39.72
C SER A 37 14.44 28.06 38.55
N ILE A 38 14.09 27.74 37.31
CA ILE A 38 14.69 28.30 36.08
C ILE A 38 13.97 29.61 35.65
N GLY A 39 12.91 30.00 36.36
CA GLY A 39 12.16 31.25 36.10
C GLY A 39 11.07 31.13 35.04
N ILE A 40 10.70 29.90 34.63
CA ILE A 40 9.63 29.66 33.65
C ILE A 40 8.31 29.47 34.43
N SER A 41 7.60 30.56 34.66
CA SER A 41 6.33 30.55 35.40
C SER A 41 5.09 30.30 34.52
N TYR A 42 5.24 30.37 33.19
CA TYR A 42 4.12 30.24 32.25
C TYR A 42 4.40 29.16 31.20
N TYR A 43 3.83 27.97 31.39
CA TYR A 43 3.82 26.90 30.40
C TYR A 43 2.42 26.30 30.33
N PRO A 44 1.99 25.81 29.14
CA PRO A 44 0.72 25.12 28.99
C PRO A 44 0.68 23.86 29.87
N SER A 45 -0.53 23.44 30.26
CA SER A 45 -0.70 22.32 31.18
C SER A 45 0.05 21.06 30.71
N ARG A 46 0.65 20.32 31.65
CA ARG A 46 1.40 19.08 31.35
C ARG A 46 0.57 18.01 30.64
N TYR A 47 -0.76 18.13 30.66
CA TYR A 47 -1.68 17.31 29.87
C TYR A 47 -1.33 17.31 28.37
N TRP A 48 -0.82 18.43 27.83
CA TRP A 48 -0.42 18.52 26.43
C TRP A 48 0.72 17.56 26.06
N ALA A 49 1.60 17.21 27.00
CA ALA A 49 2.65 16.23 26.76
C ALA A 49 2.10 14.84 26.41
N LEU A 50 0.93 14.48 26.95
CA LEU A 50 0.24 13.24 26.64
C LEU A 50 -0.74 13.41 25.47
N ALA A 51 -1.41 14.56 25.39
CA ALA A 51 -2.39 14.86 24.35
C ALA A 51 -1.75 14.83 22.95
N VAL A 52 -0.61 15.49 22.76
CA VAL A 52 0.05 15.56 21.44
C VAL A 52 0.36 14.18 20.84
N PRO A 53 1.06 13.25 21.53
CA PRO A 53 1.35 11.94 20.96
C PRO A 53 0.09 11.09 20.77
N THR A 54 -0.88 11.17 21.69
CA THR A 54 -2.13 10.40 21.57
C THR A 54 -2.97 10.87 20.40
N TYR A 55 -3.16 12.18 20.21
CA TYR A 55 -3.87 12.73 19.05
C TYR A 55 -3.12 12.44 17.74
N THR A 56 -1.79 12.44 17.74
CA THR A 56 -1.01 12.11 16.54
C THR A 56 -1.25 10.67 16.10
N ILE A 57 -1.20 9.70 17.03
CA ILE A 57 -1.49 8.29 16.72
C ILE A 57 -2.94 8.13 16.24
N MET A 58 -3.90 8.75 16.93
CA MET A 58 -5.31 8.70 16.53
C MET A 58 -5.55 9.32 15.15
N ALA A 59 -4.87 10.42 14.82
CA ALA A 59 -4.94 11.05 13.51
C ALA A 59 -4.37 10.14 12.41
N ILE A 60 -3.27 9.43 12.67
CA ILE A 60 -2.69 8.47 11.72
C ILE A 60 -3.66 7.31 11.47
N VAL A 61 -4.24 6.73 12.53
CA VAL A 61 -5.23 5.64 12.40
C VAL A 61 -6.46 6.11 11.62
N LEU A 62 -6.96 7.31 11.94
CA LEU A 62 -8.09 7.90 11.24
C LEU A 62 -7.77 8.17 9.76
N ALA A 63 -6.57 8.68 9.46
CA ALA A 63 -6.12 8.92 8.10
C ALA A 63 -6.02 7.62 7.29
N LEU A 64 -5.50 6.54 7.90
CA LEU A 64 -5.48 5.22 7.27
C LEU A 64 -6.89 4.67 7.02
N GLY A 65 -7.78 4.78 8.00
CA GLY A 65 -9.18 4.36 7.84
C GLY A 65 -9.90 5.15 6.74
N PHE A 66 -9.69 6.47 6.71
CA PHE A 66 -10.24 7.34 5.67
C PHE A 66 -9.65 7.03 4.30
N TYR A 67 -8.34 6.80 4.22
CA TYR A 67 -7.67 6.37 2.99
C TYR A 67 -8.29 5.06 2.48
N ILE A 68 -8.43 4.06 3.33
CA ILE A 68 -9.06 2.78 2.95
C ILE A 68 -10.50 3.03 2.47
N GLY A 69 -11.29 3.80 3.21
CA GLY A 69 -12.66 4.14 2.83
C GLY A 69 -12.76 4.86 1.48
N LEU A 70 -11.88 5.82 1.22
CA LEU A 70 -11.76 6.48 -0.09
C LEU A 70 -11.35 5.50 -1.18
N ASN A 71 -10.38 4.62 -0.92
CA ASN A 71 -9.98 3.59 -1.88
C ASN A 71 -11.14 2.65 -2.20
N PHE A 72 -11.95 2.25 -1.22
CA PHE A 72 -13.16 1.45 -1.44
C PHE A 72 -14.25 2.22 -2.20
N MET A 73 -14.36 3.53 -2.00
CA MET A 73 -15.33 4.36 -2.71
C MET A 73 -14.90 4.64 -4.16
N SER A 74 -13.60 4.75 -4.42
CA SER A 74 -13.04 5.00 -5.74
C SER A 74 -12.78 3.73 -6.56
N THR A 75 -12.65 2.56 -5.93
CA THR A 75 -12.41 1.29 -6.63
C THR A 75 -13.72 0.53 -6.86
N PRO A 76 -14.01 0.05 -8.08
CA PRO A 76 -15.08 -0.91 -8.32
C PRO A 76 -14.92 -2.16 -7.44
N PRO A 77 -15.99 -2.87 -7.09
CA PRO A 77 -15.91 -4.06 -6.23
C PRO A 77 -14.90 -5.09 -6.79
N PRO A 78 -14.10 -5.75 -5.92
CA PRO A 78 -13.03 -6.69 -6.30
C PRO A 78 -13.53 -7.96 -7.02
N THR A 79 -14.83 -8.03 -7.32
CA THR A 79 -15.50 -9.07 -8.08
C THR A 79 -15.74 -8.69 -9.55
N SER A 80 -15.36 -7.48 -9.97
CA SER A 80 -15.55 -7.07 -11.37
C SER A 80 -14.45 -7.65 -12.26
N LEU A 81 -14.85 -8.42 -13.28
CA LEU A 81 -13.93 -8.97 -14.28
C LEU A 81 -13.15 -7.87 -15.03
N ASN A 82 -13.64 -6.64 -15.04
CA ASN A 82 -12.96 -5.47 -15.62
C ASN A 82 -11.68 -5.04 -14.84
N THR A 83 -11.45 -5.57 -13.63
CA THR A 83 -10.16 -5.37 -12.93
C THR A 83 -9.11 -6.40 -13.39
N MET A 84 -9.55 -7.51 -13.99
CA MET A 84 -8.66 -8.56 -14.53
C MET A 84 -8.32 -8.35 -16.00
N PHE A 85 -9.16 -7.62 -16.73
CA PHE A 85 -8.97 -7.32 -18.15
C PHE A 85 -8.91 -5.80 -18.35
N ASP A 86 -7.75 -5.31 -18.76
CA ASP A 86 -7.53 -3.94 -19.23
C ASP A 86 -7.77 -3.82 -20.75
N GLU A 87 -7.87 -2.60 -21.29
CA GLU A 87 -8.09 -2.30 -22.72
C GLU A 87 -7.07 -2.98 -23.65
N PHE A 88 -5.89 -3.32 -23.13
CA PHE A 88 -4.83 -4.03 -23.84
C PHE A 88 -4.92 -5.57 -23.77
N SER A 89 -5.90 -6.14 -23.07
CA SER A 89 -6.04 -7.60 -22.95
C SER A 89 -6.50 -8.20 -24.28
N ARG A 90 -5.74 -9.17 -24.80
CA ARG A 90 -5.99 -9.77 -26.12
C ARG A 90 -6.69 -11.12 -25.95
N GLU A 91 -8.00 -11.16 -26.17
CA GLU A 91 -8.75 -12.42 -26.19
C GLU A 91 -8.33 -13.29 -27.40
N PRO A 92 -8.12 -14.62 -27.24
CA PRO A 92 -7.86 -15.50 -28.36
C PRO A 92 -9.05 -15.47 -29.33
N LEU A 93 -8.79 -15.18 -30.61
CA LEU A 93 -9.80 -15.07 -31.67
C LEU A 93 -10.29 -16.48 -32.07
N ALA A 94 -10.99 -17.15 -31.15
CA ALA A 94 -11.28 -18.58 -31.25
C ALA A 94 -12.69 -18.92 -31.78
N PHE A 95 -13.54 -17.94 -32.13
CA PHE A 95 -14.92 -18.26 -32.51
C PHE A 95 -15.28 -18.12 -33.99
N MET A 96 -14.38 -17.66 -34.88
CA MET A 96 -14.80 -17.42 -36.28
C MET A 96 -14.11 -18.24 -37.37
N LEU A 97 -13.07 -19.02 -37.09
CA LEU A 97 -12.36 -19.75 -38.16
C LEU A 97 -11.96 -21.16 -37.74
N SER A 98 -12.89 -22.09 -37.86
CA SER A 98 -12.55 -23.42 -38.37
C SER A 98 -13.68 -23.84 -39.31
N PRO A 99 -13.35 -24.09 -40.59
CA PRO A 99 -13.03 -25.47 -40.93
C PRO A 99 -11.87 -25.60 -41.93
N GLY A 100 -10.99 -26.57 -41.67
CA GLY A 100 -10.23 -27.33 -42.68
C GLY A 100 -9.45 -26.53 -43.73
N GLY A 101 -8.16 -26.33 -43.48
CA GLY A 101 -7.20 -25.89 -44.49
C GLY A 101 -5.78 -25.97 -43.95
N GLU A 102 -4.93 -26.70 -44.65
CA GLU A 102 -3.57 -27.10 -44.27
C GLU A 102 -2.52 -25.96 -44.27
N ASP A 103 -2.95 -24.69 -44.31
CA ASP A 103 -2.12 -23.49 -44.24
C ASP A 103 -2.74 -22.44 -43.32
N GLN A 104 -2.76 -22.70 -42.01
CA GLN A 104 -3.19 -21.68 -41.03
C GLN A 104 -2.01 -20.75 -40.71
N PRO A 105 -2.12 -19.42 -40.94
CA PRO A 105 -1.12 -18.47 -40.48
C PRO A 105 -0.94 -18.59 -38.96
N ILE A 106 0.29 -18.39 -38.47
CA ILE A 106 0.58 -18.37 -37.03
C ILE A 106 -0.39 -17.39 -36.36
N GLU A 107 -1.14 -17.90 -35.38
CA GLU A 107 -2.12 -17.09 -34.66
C GLU A 107 -1.42 -15.94 -33.90
N PRO A 108 -1.99 -14.72 -33.91
CA PRO A 108 -1.45 -13.61 -33.14
C PRO A 108 -1.41 -13.95 -31.66
N ILE A 109 -0.35 -13.51 -30.97
CA ILE A 109 -0.23 -13.69 -29.52
C ILE A 109 -1.47 -13.13 -28.79
N SER A 110 -2.07 -13.97 -27.95
CA SER A 110 -3.27 -13.66 -27.15
C SER A 110 -3.06 -14.07 -25.70
N ASP A 111 -3.71 -13.35 -24.78
CA ASP A 111 -3.62 -13.62 -23.36
C ASP A 111 -4.48 -14.84 -22.98
N ILE A 112 -3.93 -15.72 -22.14
CA ILE A 112 -4.68 -16.82 -21.56
C ILE A 112 -5.20 -16.40 -20.19
N GLY A 113 -6.52 -16.32 -20.05
CA GLY A 113 -7.14 -15.96 -18.77
C GLY A 113 -6.74 -16.92 -17.64
N ILE A 114 -6.52 -16.39 -16.44
CA ILE A 114 -6.09 -17.16 -15.26
C ILE A 114 -7.06 -18.31 -14.92
N HIS A 115 -8.34 -18.17 -15.26
CA HIS A 115 -9.35 -19.23 -15.10
C HIS A 115 -9.03 -20.47 -15.96
N LYS A 116 -8.55 -20.27 -17.20
CA LYS A 116 -8.14 -21.36 -18.11
C LYS A 116 -6.87 -22.03 -17.62
N ILE A 117 -5.85 -21.27 -17.23
CA ILE A 117 -4.60 -21.85 -16.75
C ILE A 117 -4.82 -22.64 -15.45
N ASN A 118 -5.62 -22.12 -14.51
CA ASN A 118 -5.94 -22.83 -13.27
C ASN A 118 -6.71 -24.12 -13.56
N HIS A 119 -7.67 -24.09 -14.50
CA HIS A 119 -8.38 -25.29 -14.90
C HIS A 119 -7.43 -26.34 -15.52
N PHE A 120 -6.54 -25.94 -16.44
CA PHE A 120 -5.57 -26.86 -17.02
C PHE A 120 -4.57 -27.40 -16.00
N MET A 121 -4.04 -26.55 -15.14
CA MET A 121 -3.01 -26.93 -14.17
C MET A 121 -3.57 -27.84 -13.06
N PHE A 122 -4.75 -27.54 -12.52
CA PHE A 122 -5.26 -28.25 -11.35
C PHE A 122 -6.30 -29.34 -11.68
N ASN A 123 -7.09 -29.18 -12.73
CA ASN A 123 -8.16 -30.15 -13.03
C ASN A 123 -7.63 -31.37 -13.81
N ASP A 124 -6.62 -31.21 -14.67
CA ASP A 124 -5.99 -32.36 -15.35
C ASP A 124 -5.07 -33.17 -14.42
N GLU A 125 -4.43 -32.53 -13.44
CA GLU A 125 -3.68 -33.23 -12.38
C GLU A 125 -4.60 -34.10 -11.52
N MET A 126 -5.80 -33.61 -11.19
CA MET A 126 -6.81 -34.39 -10.48
C MET A 126 -7.31 -35.59 -11.29
N LYS A 127 -7.44 -35.45 -12.62
CA LYS A 127 -7.77 -36.56 -13.53
C LYS A 127 -6.64 -37.57 -13.66
N LYS A 128 -5.38 -37.14 -13.74
CA LYS A 128 -4.20 -38.02 -13.75
C LYS A 128 -4.08 -38.82 -12.46
N LYS A 129 -4.23 -38.18 -11.29
CA LYS A 129 -4.22 -38.86 -9.98
C LYS A 129 -5.35 -39.87 -9.83
N LYS A 130 -6.55 -39.57 -10.36
CA LYS A 130 -7.67 -40.53 -10.37
C LYS A 130 -7.42 -41.73 -11.30
N LYS A 131 -6.76 -41.54 -12.44
CA LYS A 131 -6.39 -42.64 -13.36
C LYS A 131 -5.25 -43.51 -12.82
N ALA A 132 -4.27 -42.94 -12.13
CA ALA A 132 -3.15 -43.69 -11.55
C ALA A 132 -3.54 -44.53 -10.31
N LYS A 133 -4.72 -44.30 -9.75
CA LYS A 133 -5.25 -45.00 -8.57
C LYS A 133 -6.28 -46.08 -8.92
N LYS A 134 -6.58 -46.26 -10.21
CA LYS A 134 -7.46 -47.31 -10.75
C LYS A 134 -6.61 -48.33 -11.48
#